data_AF-G2T106-F1
#
_entry.id   AF-G2T106-F1
#
_cell.length_a   1.000
_cell.length_b   1.000
_cell.length_c   1.000
_cell.angle_alpha   90.00
_cell.angle_beta   90.00
_cell.angle_gamma   90.00
#
_symmetry.space_group_name_H-M   'P 1'
#
loop_
_entity.id
_entity.type
_entity.pdbx_description
1 polymer ?
#
loop_
_entity_poly.entity_id
_entity_poly.type
_entity_poly.pdbx_seq_one_letter_code
_entity_poly.pdbx_strand_id
1 'polypeptide(L)'
;MIYKNITFKADPFSYDLEFDDRITLVGGDSGTGKTVLYEMLEDLRLTNEYKAIKLFNYKSDNFSESIEQCRDSFIVVDNADNLINDEIRRFINFEPSNQYMLFLRNCDGLNVSDKSFKVLKFGNNRITLEEEL
;
A
#
# COMPACT_ATOMS: atom_id res chain seq x y z
N MET A 1 -2.07 7.62 11.71
CA MET A 1 -2.23 7.41 10.25
C MET A 1 -1.46 8.54 9.58
N ILE A 2 -0.62 8.23 8.60
CA ILE A 2 0.29 9.19 7.95
C ILE A 2 -0.48 9.95 6.87
N TYR A 3 -1.18 9.22 6.01
CA TYR A 3 -2.09 9.78 5.02
C TYR A 3 -3.49 9.22 5.25
N LYS A 4 -4.46 10.10 5.52
CA LYS A 4 -5.88 9.73 5.49
C LYS A 4 -6.38 9.57 4.04
N ASN A 5 -5.78 10.35 3.13
CA ASN A 5 -6.05 10.32 1.70
C ASN A 5 -4.76 10.62 0.92
N ILE A 6 -4.59 10.00 -0.26
CA ILE A 6 -3.59 10.36 -1.26
C ILE A 6 -4.33 10.66 -2.57
N THR A 7 -4.24 11.90 -3.04
CA THR A 7 -4.91 12.36 -4.26
C THR A 7 -3.89 12.91 -5.24
N PHE A 8 -3.92 12.45 -6.48
CA PHE A 8 -3.03 12.93 -7.54
C PHE A 8 -3.61 12.72 -8.94
N LYS A 9 -2.94 13.26 -9.95
CA LYS A 9 -3.32 13.09 -11.37
C LYS A 9 -2.19 12.43 -12.12
N ALA A 10 -2.54 11.47 -12.97
CA ALA A 10 -1.67 10.88 -13.98
C ALA A 10 -2.51 10.71 -15.25
N ASP A 11 -2.40 11.66 -16.17
CA ASP A 11 -3.29 11.78 -17.32
C ASP A 11 -3.42 10.45 -18.10
N PRO A 12 -4.64 10.04 -18.50
CA PRO A 12 -5.90 10.78 -18.40
C PRO A 12 -6.64 10.61 -17.06
N PHE A 13 -6.02 9.97 -16.07
CA PHE A 13 -6.66 9.54 -14.83
C PHE A 13 -6.37 10.47 -13.64
N SER A 14 -7.30 10.48 -12.70
CA SER A 14 -7.09 10.98 -11.34
C SER A 14 -7.19 9.83 -10.36
N TYR A 15 -6.41 9.90 -9.28
CA TYR A 15 -6.41 8.91 -8.21
C TYR A 15 -6.90 9.60 -6.93
N ASP A 16 -7.79 8.94 -6.20
CA ASP A 16 -8.26 9.36 -4.89
C ASP A 16 -8.32 8.14 -3.96
N LEU A 17 -7.27 7.98 -3.16
CA LEU A 17 -7.01 6.78 -2.36
C LEU A 17 -7.29 7.07 -0.89
N GLU A 18 -8.48 6.73 -0.43
CA GLU A 18 -8.87 6.91 0.96
C GLU A 18 -8.53 5.66 1.81
N PHE A 19 -7.99 5.90 3.00
CA PHE A 19 -7.57 4.84 3.92
C PHE A 19 -8.36 4.92 5.22
N ASP A 20 -8.96 3.81 5.65
CA ASP A 20 -9.70 3.73 6.91
C ASP A 20 -8.86 3.17 8.04
N ASP A 21 -7.99 2.21 7.72
CA ASP A 21 -7.12 1.53 8.65
C ASP A 21 -5.65 1.81 8.38
N ARG A 22 -4.83 1.54 9.39
CA ARG A 22 -3.36 1.64 9.29
C ARG A 22 -2.79 0.61 8.31
N ILE A 23 -3.43 -0.55 8.17
CA ILE A 23 -3.05 -1.61 7.24
C ILE A 23 -4.17 -1.69 6.21
N THR A 24 -3.85 -1.40 4.95
CA THR A 24 -4.78 -1.54 3.83
C THR A 24 -4.29 -2.66 2.93
N LEU A 25 -5.14 -3.64 2.67
CA LEU A 25 -4.91 -4.76 1.79
C LEU A 25 -5.62 -4.49 0.48
N VAL A 26 -4.87 -4.39 -0.62
CA VAL A 26 -5.44 -4.12 -1.94
C VAL A 26 -5.48 -5.41 -2.75
N GLY A 27 -6.67 -5.99 -2.83
CA GLY A 27 -6.96 -7.24 -3.52
C GLY A 27 -7.16 -7.09 -5.04
N GLY A 28 -7.85 -8.07 -5.61
CA GLY A 28 -8.23 -8.11 -7.03
C GLY A 28 -7.28 -8.89 -7.95
N ASP A 29 -7.82 -9.25 -9.12
CA ASP A 29 -7.14 -10.08 -10.11
C ASP A 29 -5.88 -9.44 -10.73
N SER A 30 -5.19 -10.22 -11.55
CA SER A 30 -4.13 -9.69 -12.41
C SER A 30 -4.72 -8.67 -13.40
N GLY A 31 -3.98 -7.60 -13.67
CA GLY A 31 -4.40 -6.57 -14.62
C GLY A 31 -5.36 -5.51 -14.09
N THR A 32 -5.62 -5.43 -12.78
CA THR A 32 -6.50 -4.40 -12.18
C THR A 32 -5.84 -3.02 -11.97
N GLY A 33 -4.60 -2.83 -12.44
CA GLY A 33 -3.89 -1.54 -12.33
C GLY A 33 -3.04 -1.34 -11.06
N LYS A 34 -2.89 -2.36 -10.21
CA LYS A 34 -2.03 -2.30 -9.00
C LYS A 34 -0.58 -1.91 -9.31
N THR A 35 0.03 -2.54 -10.31
CA THR A 35 1.41 -2.22 -10.72
C THR A 35 1.53 -0.79 -11.23
N VAL A 36 0.55 -0.32 -12.01
CA VAL A 36 0.52 1.08 -12.49
C VAL A 36 0.43 2.03 -11.30
N LEU A 37 -0.43 1.75 -10.31
CA LEU A 37 -0.50 2.56 -9.10
C LEU A 37 0.85 2.58 -8.35
N TYR A 38 1.53 1.44 -8.21
CA TYR A 38 2.85 1.37 -7.59
C TYR A 38 3.87 2.26 -8.31
N GLU A 39 3.92 2.20 -9.64
CA GLU A 39 4.80 3.03 -10.47
C GLU A 39 4.49 4.52 -10.28
N MET A 40 3.21 4.93 -10.23
CA MET A 40 2.86 6.34 -9.97
C MET A 40 3.31 6.81 -8.58
N LEU A 41 3.32 5.91 -7.59
CA LEU A 41 3.80 6.23 -6.24
C LEU A 41 5.33 6.42 -6.20
N GLU A 42 6.09 5.83 -7.14
CA GLU A 42 7.54 6.04 -7.27
C GLU A 42 7.90 7.49 -7.58
N ASP A 43 7.06 8.18 -8.35
CA ASP A 43 7.20 9.60 -8.64
C ASP A 43 6.66 10.45 -7.48
N LEU A 44 5.50 10.10 -6.92
CA LEU A 44 4.87 10.88 -5.85
C LEU A 44 5.76 10.99 -4.62
N ARG A 45 6.47 9.92 -4.24
CA ARG A 45 7.36 9.93 -3.07
C ARG A 45 8.50 10.94 -3.17
N LEU A 46 8.80 11.47 -4.36
CA LEU A 46 9.81 12.52 -4.58
C LEU A 46 9.29 13.92 -4.22
N THR A 47 7.99 14.08 -4.03
CA THR A 47 7.37 15.33 -3.60
C THR A 47 7.48 15.51 -2.09
N ASN A 48 7.50 16.76 -1.62
CA ASN A 48 7.52 17.05 -0.18
C ASN A 48 6.27 16.56 0.55
N GLU A 49 5.12 16.57 -0.13
CA GLU A 49 3.83 16.14 0.40
C GLU A 49 3.81 14.64 0.69
N TYR A 50 4.36 13.85 -0.23
CA TYR A 50 4.30 12.39 -0.15
C TYR A 50 5.65 11.71 0.20
N LYS A 51 6.62 12.47 0.71
CA LYS A 51 7.98 11.97 1.03
C LYS A 51 8.05 10.82 2.04
N ALA A 52 7.00 10.62 2.84
CA ALA A 52 6.93 9.50 3.79
C ALA A 52 6.63 8.15 3.10
N ILE A 53 6.33 8.15 1.80
CA ILE A 53 6.10 6.91 1.04
C ILE A 53 7.41 6.13 0.91
N LYS A 54 7.38 4.86 1.31
CA LYS A 54 8.44 3.86 1.09
C LYS A 54 7.87 2.73 0.24
N LEU A 55 8.60 2.34 -0.80
CA LEU A 55 8.14 1.38 -1.79
C LEU A 55 9.05 0.16 -1.77
N PHE A 56 8.45 -1.01 -1.67
CA PHE A 56 9.14 -2.30 -1.73
C PHE A 56 8.47 -3.24 -2.73
N ASN A 57 9.27 -4.01 -3.45
CA ASN A 57 8.81 -5.05 -4.35
C ASN A 57 9.83 -6.20 -4.41
N TYR A 58 9.61 -7.19 -5.26
CA TYR A 58 10.48 -8.37 -5.37
C TYR A 58 11.94 -8.06 -5.77
N LYS A 59 12.23 -6.85 -6.28
CA LYS A 59 13.59 -6.39 -6.62
C LYS A 59 14.25 -5.64 -5.46
N SER A 60 13.56 -5.45 -4.34
CA SER A 60 14.12 -4.78 -3.17
C SER A 60 15.12 -5.71 -2.46
N ASP A 61 16.41 -5.42 -2.64
CA ASP A 61 17.47 -6.07 -1.86
C ASP A 61 17.27 -5.79 -0.37
N ASN A 62 17.56 -6.79 0.48
CA ASN A 62 17.47 -6.69 1.94
C ASN A 62 16.11 -6.15 2.44
N PHE A 63 15.00 -6.61 1.82
CA PHE A 63 13.64 -6.20 2.18
C PHE A 63 13.38 -6.25 3.70
N SER A 64 13.68 -7.38 4.35
CA SER A 64 13.39 -7.59 5.77
C SER A 64 14.09 -6.56 6.66
N GLU A 65 15.38 -6.32 6.45
CA GLU A 65 16.12 -5.32 7.23
C GLU A 65 15.59 -3.91 6.95
N SER A 66 15.30 -3.60 5.70
CA SER A 66 14.87 -2.26 5.28
C SER A 66 13.48 -1.89 5.81
N ILE A 67 12.53 -2.83 5.80
CA ILE A 67 11.18 -2.58 6.32
C ILE A 67 11.21 -2.43 7.85
N GLU A 68 12.03 -3.22 8.56
CA GLU A 68 12.16 -3.16 10.01
C GLU A 68 12.79 -1.86 10.54
N GLN A 69 13.56 -1.17 9.69
CA GLN A 69 14.12 0.15 9.99
C GLN A 69 13.14 1.30 9.75
N CYS A 70 12.05 1.08 9.02
CA CYS A 70 11.10 2.14 8.71
C CYS A 70 10.38 2.63 9.97
N ARG A 71 10.29 3.95 10.12
CA ARG A 71 9.48 4.63 11.14
C ARG A 71 8.76 5.80 10.49
N ASP A 72 7.59 6.14 11.02
CA ASP A 72 6.75 7.24 10.54
C ASP A 72 6.56 7.21 9.00
N SER A 73 6.48 6.01 8.41
CA SER A 73 6.48 5.78 6.96
C SER A 73 5.18 5.18 6.45
N PHE A 74 4.73 5.62 5.26
CA PHE A 74 3.67 4.98 4.50
C PHE A 74 4.30 3.95 3.57
N ILE A 75 4.20 2.68 3.94
CA ILE A 75 4.92 1.59 3.31
C ILE A 75 4.00 0.88 2.33
N VAL A 76 4.42 0.83 1.07
CA VAL A 76 3.70 0.14 0.01
C VAL A 76 4.53 -1.06 -0.43
N VAL A 77 3.93 -2.25 -0.39
CA VAL A 77 4.60 -3.49 -0.78
C VAL A 77 3.84 -4.13 -1.94
N ASP A 78 4.47 -4.16 -3.12
CA ASP A 78 3.97 -4.88 -4.28
C ASP A 78 4.30 -6.37 -4.21
N ASN A 79 3.38 -7.21 -4.67
CA ASN A 79 3.48 -8.68 -4.62
C ASN A 79 3.90 -9.21 -3.23
N ALA A 80 3.25 -8.66 -2.19
CA ALA A 80 3.64 -8.80 -0.80
C ALA A 80 3.63 -10.26 -0.29
N ASP A 81 2.86 -11.14 -0.91
CA ASP A 81 2.78 -12.56 -0.57
C ASP A 81 4.15 -13.26 -0.58
N ASN A 82 5.05 -12.82 -1.47
CA ASN A 82 6.39 -13.40 -1.61
C ASN A 82 7.43 -12.81 -0.66
N LEU A 83 7.13 -11.65 -0.04
CA LEU A 83 8.07 -10.86 0.74
C LEU A 83 7.78 -10.92 2.24
N ILE A 84 6.49 -10.99 2.61
CA ILE A 84 6.04 -10.91 3.99
C ILE A 84 5.98 -12.31 4.60
N ASN A 85 6.99 -12.63 5.41
CA ASN A 85 7.01 -13.79 6.29
C ASN A 85 6.41 -13.46 7.67
N ASP A 86 6.37 -14.43 8.58
CA ASP A 86 5.74 -14.26 9.92
C ASP A 86 6.45 -13.22 10.81
N GLU A 87 7.75 -13.04 10.64
CA GLU A 87 8.50 -12.00 11.35
C GLU A 87 8.10 -10.61 10.86
N ILE A 88 7.99 -10.43 9.55
CA ILE A 88 7.51 -9.17 8.96
C ILE A 88 6.04 -8.91 9.30
N ARG A 89 5.17 -9.94 9.33
CA ARG A 89 3.79 -9.81 9.83
C ARG A 89 3.77 -9.28 11.26
N ARG A 90 4.61 -9.84 12.13
CA ARG A 90 4.75 -9.39 13.51
C ARG A 90 5.21 -7.93 13.58
N PHE A 91 6.21 -7.54 12.79
CA PHE A 91 6.66 -6.15 12.72
C PHE A 91 5.52 -5.22 12.28
N ILE A 92 4.83 -5.53 11.19
CA ILE A 92 3.69 -4.74 10.68
C ILE A 92 2.61 -4.55 11.76
N ASN A 93 2.29 -5.60 12.51
CA ASN A 93 1.29 -5.57 13.57
C ASN A 93 1.69 -4.67 14.75
N PHE A 94 2.97 -4.68 15.13
CA PHE A 94 3.42 -4.12 16.40
C PHE A 94 4.29 -2.85 16.29
N GLU A 95 4.68 -2.42 15.10
CA GLU A 95 5.29 -1.11 14.87
C GLU A 95 4.21 -0.08 14.47
N PRO A 96 3.68 0.72 15.43
CA PRO A 96 2.49 1.52 15.21
C PRO A 96 2.76 2.81 14.42
N SER A 97 4.01 3.25 14.31
CA SER A 97 4.37 4.50 13.62
C SER A 97 4.13 4.43 12.12
N ASN A 98 4.18 3.22 11.53
CA ASN A 98 4.04 3.02 10.10
C ASN A 98 2.58 2.75 9.69
N GLN A 99 2.24 3.21 8.48
CA GLN A 99 1.01 2.87 7.77
C GLN A 99 1.36 2.03 6.54
N TYR A 100 0.48 1.12 6.12
CA TYR A 100 0.77 0.12 5.10
C TYR A 100 -0.30 0.06 4.02
N MET A 101 0.12 -0.07 2.77
CA MET A 101 -0.72 -0.52 1.66
C MET A 101 -0.06 -1.74 1.02
N LEU A 102 -0.67 -2.91 1.20
CA LEU A 102 -0.09 -4.19 0.82
C LEU A 102 -0.87 -4.78 -0.35
N PHE A 103 -0.18 -5.08 -1.45
CA PHE A 103 -0.75 -5.85 -2.55
C PHE A 103 -0.55 -7.32 -2.22
N LEU A 104 -1.51 -7.86 -1.47
CA LEU A 104 -1.40 -9.13 -0.75
C LEU A 104 -2.69 -9.93 -0.93
N ARG A 105 -2.57 -11.24 -1.13
CA ARG A 105 -3.71 -12.16 -1.14
C ARG A 105 -3.90 -12.86 0.19
N ASN A 106 -2.81 -13.32 0.81
CA ASN A 106 -2.86 -14.00 2.10
C ASN A 106 -2.62 -13.02 3.25
N CYS A 107 -3.71 -12.64 3.93
CA CYS A 107 -3.67 -11.74 5.08
C CYS A 107 -3.47 -12.42 6.43
N ASP A 108 -3.33 -13.75 6.48
CA ASP A 108 -3.21 -14.50 7.72
C ASP A 108 -2.08 -13.94 8.61
N GLY A 109 -2.38 -13.76 9.89
CA GLY A 109 -1.43 -13.23 10.86
C GLY A 109 -1.26 -11.71 10.86
N LEU A 110 -1.99 -10.96 10.02
CA LEU A 110 -2.07 -9.49 10.11
C LEU A 110 -3.27 -9.05 10.96
N ASN A 111 -3.08 -8.02 11.78
CA ASN A 111 -4.11 -7.41 12.60
C ASN A 111 -4.93 -6.40 11.77
N VAL A 112 -5.86 -6.93 10.96
CA VAL A 112 -6.72 -6.17 10.04
C VAL A 112 -8.18 -6.18 10.48
N SER A 113 -8.98 -5.25 9.94
CA SER A 113 -10.43 -5.19 10.10
C SER A 113 -11.11 -5.31 8.73
N ASP A 114 -12.44 -5.42 8.69
CA ASP A 114 -13.21 -5.45 7.44
C ASP A 114 -12.92 -4.22 6.55
N LYS A 115 -12.61 -3.07 7.16
CA LYS A 115 -12.28 -1.82 6.44
C LYS A 115 -10.87 -1.80 5.84
N SER A 116 -10.03 -2.76 6.22
CA SER A 116 -8.68 -2.89 5.70
C SER A 116 -8.69 -3.43 4.27
N PHE A 117 -9.72 -4.18 3.87
CA PHE A 117 -9.81 -4.82 2.56
C PHE A 117 -10.35 -3.85 1.52
N LYS A 118 -9.56 -3.57 0.50
CA LYS A 118 -9.91 -2.64 -0.58
C LYS A 118 -9.62 -3.23 -1.95
N VAL A 119 -10.30 -2.72 -2.97
CA VAL A 119 -10.04 -2.99 -4.38
C VAL A 119 -9.90 -1.69 -5.16
N LEU A 120 -9.08 -1.71 -6.22
CA LEU A 120 -9.03 -0.60 -7.16
C LEU A 120 -10.27 -0.58 -8.04
N LYS A 121 -10.93 0.58 -8.10
CA LYS A 121 -12.12 0.80 -8.92
C LYS A 121 -11.88 1.90 -9.91
N PHE A 122 -12.36 1.68 -11.13
CA PHE A 122 -12.24 2.63 -12.23
C PHE A 122 -13.62 3.14 -12.63
N GLY A 123 -13.77 4.46 -12.69
CA GLY A 123 -14.97 5.11 -13.20
C GLY A 123 -14.75 6.60 -13.44
N ASN A 124 -15.33 7.15 -14.52
CA ASN A 124 -15.24 8.58 -14.85
C ASN A 124 -13.80 9.14 -14.88
N ASN A 125 -12.84 8.39 -15.45
CA ASN A 125 -11.41 8.72 -15.43
C ASN A 125 -10.82 8.93 -14.02
N ARG A 126 -11.45 8.32 -13.01
CA ARG A 126 -11.01 8.35 -11.63
C ARG A 126 -10.78 6.93 -11.15
N ILE A 127 -9.69 6.75 -10.40
CA ILE A 127 -9.31 5.50 -9.75
C ILE A 127 -9.41 5.71 -8.25
N THR A 128 -10.16 4.83 -7.58
CA THR A 128 -10.40 4.88 -6.13
C THR A 128 -10.07 3.56 -5.46
N LEU A 129 -9.86 3.60 -4.14
CA LEU A 129 -9.93 2.42 -3.28
C LEU A 129 -11.34 2.30 -2.71
N GLU A 130 -12.01 1.19 -2.98
CA GLU A 130 -13.33 0.86 -2.42
C GLU A 130 -13.25 -0.41 -1.58
N GLU A 131 -14.15 -0.57 -0.61
CA GLU A 131 -14.22 -1.79 0.21
C GLU A 131 -14.48 -3.03 -0.66
N GLU A 132 -13.79 -4.12 -0.33
CA GLU A 132 -14.03 -5.43 -0.93
C GLU A 132 -15.28 -6.05 -0.27
N LEU A 133 -16.33 -6.29 -1.07
CA LEU A 133 -17.63 -6.83 -0.63
C LEU A 133 -17.69 -8.35 -0.71
#